data_AF-A0A2V8LMU1-F1
#
_entry.id   AF-A0A2V8LMU1-F1
#
_cell.length_a   1.000
_cell.length_b   1.000
_cell.length_c   1.000
_cell.angle_alpha   90.00
_cell.angle_beta   90.00
_cell.angle_gamma   90.00
#
_symmetry.space_group_name_H-M   'P 1'
#
loop_
_entity.id
_entity.type
_entity.pdbx_description
1 polymer ?
#
loop_
_entity_poly.entity_id
_entity_poly.type
_entity_poly.pdbx_seq_one_letter_code
_entity_poly.pdbx_strand_id
1 'polypeptide(L)'
;LSITEHLEMDDSDVIFHMKQWQHSSDAVLSDLSRRFIGRRLFKAIDLDMPQEEREDFLDAARAAVTHRGFDPEYYFVEDRASDVPYYGYYTAEGVEPRTRIYVEDGYAHPQVREISEVSEAVRGLGRGYELHRICFPAEVKEEVYELYHGKLPIRSTAVSSE
;
A
#
# COMPACT_ATOMS: atom_id res chain seq x y z
N LEU A 1 20.89 2.90 -17.59
CA LEU A 1 20.94 1.46 -17.87
C LEU A 1 20.85 1.25 -19.36
N SER A 2 21.86 0.63 -19.94
CA SER A 2 21.74 0.01 -21.27
C SER A 2 20.83 -1.20 -21.20
N ILE A 3 20.34 -1.67 -22.35
CA ILE A 3 19.56 -2.91 -22.43
C ILE A 3 20.37 -4.09 -21.88
N THR A 4 21.66 -4.13 -22.18
CA THR A 4 22.56 -5.18 -21.68
C THR A 4 22.59 -5.20 -20.16
N GLU A 5 22.83 -4.06 -19.51
CA GLU A 5 22.85 -3.97 -18.03
C GLU A 5 21.50 -4.36 -17.40
N HIS A 6 20.37 -4.05 -18.07
CA HIS A 6 19.05 -4.45 -17.58
C HIS A 6 18.83 -5.96 -17.67
N LEU A 7 19.28 -6.60 -18.75
CA LEU A 7 19.13 -8.04 -18.97
C LEU A 7 20.07 -8.89 -18.10
N GLU A 8 21.15 -8.29 -17.58
CA GLU A 8 22.08 -8.93 -16.65
C GLU A 8 21.57 -8.94 -15.20
N MET A 9 20.60 -8.08 -14.87
CA MET A 9 20.11 -7.93 -13.50
C MET A 9 18.96 -8.90 -13.23
N ASP A 10 19.11 -9.73 -12.20
CA ASP A 10 18.06 -10.61 -11.71
C ASP A 10 17.80 -10.44 -10.18
N ASP A 11 16.82 -11.18 -9.66
CA ASP A 11 16.46 -11.12 -8.24
C ASP A 11 17.64 -11.50 -7.32
N SER A 12 18.55 -12.37 -7.77
CA SER A 12 19.73 -12.78 -7.02
C SER A 12 20.68 -11.60 -6.82
N ASP A 13 20.84 -10.73 -7.82
CA ASP A 13 21.65 -9.51 -7.70
C ASP A 13 21.06 -8.57 -6.65
N VAL A 14 19.74 -8.34 -6.71
CA VAL A 14 19.05 -7.48 -5.73
C VAL A 14 19.20 -8.06 -4.32
N ILE A 15 18.96 -9.36 -4.16
CA ILE A 15 19.08 -10.04 -2.86
C ILE A 15 20.52 -10.03 -2.35
N PHE A 16 21.50 -10.20 -3.24
CA PHE A 16 22.93 -10.10 -2.89
C PHE A 16 23.26 -8.70 -2.35
N HIS A 17 22.88 -7.64 -3.06
CA HIS A 17 23.12 -6.26 -2.62
C HIS A 17 22.38 -5.95 -1.32
N MET A 18 21.13 -6.36 -1.17
CA MET A 18 20.38 -6.24 0.09
C MET A 18 21.12 -6.91 1.24
N LYS A 19 21.68 -8.11 1.05
CA LYS A 19 22.46 -8.79 2.10
C LYS A 19 23.70 -8.00 2.50
N GLN A 20 24.42 -7.45 1.53
CA GLN A 20 25.61 -6.63 1.78
C GLN A 20 25.26 -5.32 2.49
N TRP A 21 24.18 -4.66 2.06
CA TRP A 21 23.72 -3.38 2.61
C TRP A 21 23.25 -3.46 4.06
N GLN A 22 22.92 -4.64 4.59
CA GLN A 22 22.72 -4.83 6.04
C GLN A 22 23.91 -4.34 6.88
N HIS A 23 25.11 -4.30 6.31
CA HIS A 23 26.35 -3.84 6.94
C HIS A 23 26.82 -2.46 6.46
N SER A 24 25.97 -1.72 5.74
CA SER A 24 26.24 -0.35 5.32
C SER A 24 26.46 0.56 6.53
N SER A 25 27.31 1.60 6.37
CA SER A 25 27.45 2.67 7.36
C SER A 25 26.24 3.60 7.40
N ASP A 26 25.45 3.64 6.32
CA ASP A 26 24.17 4.34 6.30
C ASP A 26 23.14 3.56 7.14
N ALA A 27 22.64 4.20 8.19
CA ALA A 27 21.79 3.55 9.18
C ALA A 27 20.41 3.16 8.60
N VAL A 28 19.85 3.99 7.71
CA VAL A 28 18.53 3.76 7.09
C VAL A 28 18.64 2.60 6.11
N LEU A 29 19.62 2.64 5.22
CA LEU A 29 19.87 1.57 4.26
C LEU A 29 20.16 0.24 4.98
N SER A 30 21.02 0.26 6.00
CA SER A 30 21.31 -0.92 6.82
C SER A 30 20.08 -1.49 7.49
N ASP A 31 19.23 -0.66 8.08
CA ASP A 31 18.02 -1.11 8.76
C ASP A 31 16.96 -1.62 7.78
N LEU A 32 16.67 -0.90 6.70
CA LEU A 32 15.70 -1.34 5.67
C LEU A 32 16.13 -2.66 5.01
N SER A 33 17.41 -2.81 4.69
CA SER A 33 17.94 -4.07 4.15
C SER A 33 17.83 -5.21 5.17
N ARG A 34 18.12 -4.97 6.45
CA ARG A 34 17.93 -5.97 7.53
C ARG A 34 16.47 -6.34 7.70
N ARG A 35 15.55 -5.38 7.57
CA ARG A 35 14.11 -5.63 7.63
C ARG A 35 13.64 -6.49 6.47
N PHE A 36 14.09 -6.19 5.26
CA PHE A 36 13.75 -6.94 4.06
C PHE A 36 14.23 -8.40 4.16
N ILE A 37 15.53 -8.62 4.43
CA ILE A 37 16.12 -9.96 4.56
C ILE A 37 15.56 -10.72 5.76
N GLY A 38 15.39 -10.05 6.90
CA GLY A 38 14.88 -10.63 8.15
C GLY A 38 13.35 -10.72 8.22
N ARG A 39 12.62 -10.36 7.16
CA ARG A 39 11.15 -10.34 7.09
C ARG A 39 10.49 -9.54 8.24
N ARG A 40 11.11 -8.44 8.67
CA ARG A 40 10.53 -7.47 9.62
C ARG A 40 9.74 -6.40 8.86
N LEU A 41 8.59 -6.81 8.33
CA LEU A 41 7.73 -5.98 7.50
C LEU A 41 7.12 -4.82 8.30
N PHE A 42 6.85 -3.72 7.59
CA PHE A 42 6.02 -2.63 8.11
C PHE A 42 4.61 -3.12 8.39
N LYS A 43 3.92 -2.41 9.29
CA LYS A 43 2.47 -2.53 9.48
C LYS A 43 1.77 -1.66 8.47
N ALA A 44 0.61 -2.12 8.04
CA ALA A 44 -0.24 -1.41 7.12
C ALA A 44 -1.64 -1.26 7.71
N ILE A 45 -2.28 -0.12 7.44
CA ILE A 45 -3.70 0.10 7.71
C ILE A 45 -4.34 0.71 6.47
N ASP A 46 -5.57 0.31 6.20
CA ASP A 46 -6.40 0.88 5.14
C ASP A 46 -7.19 2.03 5.77
N LEU A 47 -7.06 3.22 5.20
CA LEU A 47 -7.70 4.43 5.68
C LEU A 47 -9.16 4.45 5.23
N ASP A 48 -10.05 3.98 6.10
CA ASP A 48 -11.51 3.96 5.88
C ASP A 48 -12.25 5.13 6.57
N MET A 49 -11.51 6.04 7.21
CA MET A 49 -12.03 7.24 7.88
C MET A 49 -12.44 8.36 6.91
N PRO A 50 -13.28 9.32 7.35
CA PRO A 50 -13.65 10.49 6.55
C PRO A 50 -12.43 11.31 6.10
N GLN A 51 -12.50 11.88 4.89
CA GLN A 51 -11.41 12.66 4.31
C GLN A 51 -11.01 13.88 5.17
N GLU A 52 -11.96 14.46 5.90
CA GLU A 52 -11.74 15.61 6.79
C GLU A 52 -10.85 15.26 7.99
N GLU A 53 -10.92 14.03 8.50
CA GLU A 53 -10.11 13.56 9.64
C GLU A 53 -8.75 13.01 9.20
N ARG A 54 -8.62 12.69 7.92
CA ARG A 54 -7.47 11.97 7.38
C ARG A 54 -6.17 12.77 7.47
N GLU A 55 -6.18 14.04 7.07
CA GLU A 55 -4.96 14.87 7.08
C GLU A 55 -4.42 15.04 8.50
N ASP A 56 -5.29 15.33 9.47
CA ASP A 56 -4.91 15.44 10.88
C ASP A 56 -4.32 14.12 11.44
N PHE A 57 -4.92 12.98 11.06
CA PHE A 57 -4.40 11.66 11.42
C PHE A 57 -3.02 11.40 10.79
N LEU A 58 -2.85 11.70 9.51
CA LEU A 58 -1.59 11.50 8.79
C LEU A 58 -0.46 12.33 9.41
N ASP A 59 -0.72 13.59 9.73
CA ASP A 59 0.25 14.47 10.39
C ASP A 59 0.63 13.93 11.78
N ALA A 60 -0.34 13.50 12.58
CA ALA A 60 -0.09 12.90 13.89
C ALA A 60 0.70 11.58 13.79
N ALA A 61 0.38 10.74 12.80
CA ALA A 61 1.07 9.48 12.57
C ALA A 61 2.53 9.70 12.11
N ARG A 62 2.78 10.65 11.20
CA ARG A 62 4.14 11.06 10.80
C ARG A 62 4.93 11.59 12.00
N ALA A 63 4.29 12.38 12.87
CA ALA A 63 4.93 12.87 14.09
C ALA A 63 5.29 11.73 15.06
N ALA A 64 4.44 10.71 15.21
CA ALA A 64 4.72 9.53 16.03
C ALA A 64 5.93 8.74 15.50
N VAL A 65 6.03 8.57 14.17
CA VAL A 65 7.17 7.93 13.51
C VAL A 65 8.47 8.68 13.80
N THR A 66 8.47 10.01 13.62
CA THR A 66 9.61 10.88 13.94
C THR A 66 10.00 10.80 15.41
N HIS A 67 9.02 10.85 16.33
CA HIS A 67 9.25 10.80 17.76
C HIS A 67 9.93 9.49 18.21
N ARG A 68 9.69 8.40 17.46
CA ARG A 68 10.32 7.10 17.67
C ARG A 68 11.68 6.94 17.00
N GLY A 69 12.21 8.01 16.39
CA GLY A 69 13.54 8.06 15.80
C GLY A 69 13.60 7.50 14.38
N PHE A 70 12.45 7.33 13.71
CA PHE A 70 12.39 6.93 12.31
C PHE A 70 12.17 8.15 11.43
N ASP A 71 12.87 8.22 10.31
CA ASP A 71 12.65 9.26 9.31
C ASP A 71 11.38 8.96 8.50
N PRO A 72 10.34 9.81 8.54
CA PRO A 72 9.09 9.57 7.81
C PRO A 72 9.29 9.45 6.30
N GLU A 73 10.33 10.03 5.71
CA GLU A 73 10.61 9.92 4.28
C GLU A 73 10.82 8.45 3.85
N TYR A 74 11.45 7.66 4.71
CA TYR A 74 11.78 6.26 4.42
C TYR A 74 10.85 5.27 5.14
N TYR A 75 10.30 5.68 6.28
CA TYR A 75 9.57 4.78 7.17
C TYR A 75 8.06 5.02 7.20
N PHE A 76 7.54 6.08 6.57
CA PHE A 76 6.10 6.33 6.48
C PHE A 76 5.67 6.45 5.02
N VAL A 77 5.10 5.38 4.48
CA VAL A 77 4.69 5.30 3.07
C VAL A 77 3.17 5.38 2.98
N GLU A 78 2.69 6.27 2.14
CA GLU A 78 1.28 6.35 1.77
C GLU A 78 1.13 5.78 0.36
N ASP A 79 0.24 4.81 0.22
CA ASP A 79 -0.01 4.07 -1.01
C ASP A 79 -1.48 4.19 -1.38
N ARG A 80 -1.75 4.53 -2.63
CA ARG A 80 -3.10 4.68 -3.18
C ARG A 80 -3.25 3.71 -4.33
N ALA A 81 -3.76 2.52 -4.02
CA ALA A 81 -4.06 1.52 -5.02
C ALA A 81 -5.45 1.83 -5.62
N SER A 82 -5.46 2.62 -6.69
CA SER A 82 -6.65 2.87 -7.51
C SER A 82 -6.85 1.82 -8.62
N ASP A 83 -5.76 1.18 -9.05
CA ASP A 83 -5.75 0.19 -10.13
C ASP A 83 -5.34 -1.17 -9.60
N VAL A 84 -6.29 -1.91 -9.05
CA VAL A 84 -6.11 -3.36 -8.97
C VAL A 84 -6.17 -3.88 -10.41
N PRO A 85 -5.11 -4.52 -10.94
CA PRO A 85 -5.01 -4.89 -12.36
C PRO A 85 -6.15 -5.80 -12.84
N TYR A 86 -6.92 -6.40 -11.92
CA TYR A 86 -8.00 -7.31 -12.21
C TYR A 86 -9.39 -6.67 -12.27
N TYR A 87 -9.59 -5.44 -11.78
CA TYR A 87 -10.94 -4.85 -11.71
C TYR A 87 -11.36 -4.10 -12.98
N GLY A 88 -10.41 -3.52 -13.73
CA GLY A 88 -10.70 -2.83 -15.00
C GLY A 88 -11.37 -3.73 -16.06
N TYR A 89 -11.26 -5.06 -15.92
CA TYR A 89 -11.88 -6.02 -16.84
C TYR A 89 -13.41 -6.16 -16.66
N TYR A 90 -13.95 -5.76 -15.51
CA TYR A 90 -15.35 -6.02 -15.13
C TYR A 90 -16.22 -4.75 -15.09
N THR A 91 -15.62 -3.59 -15.39
CA THR A 91 -16.32 -2.30 -15.45
C THR A 91 -16.55 -1.91 -16.92
N ALA A 92 -17.81 -1.84 -17.35
CA ALA A 92 -18.14 -1.52 -18.73
C ALA A 92 -17.97 -0.01 -19.08
N GLU A 93 -18.09 0.88 -18.09
CA GLU A 93 -17.96 2.34 -18.25
C GLU A 93 -16.53 2.81 -17.98
N GLY A 94 -15.98 3.62 -18.90
CA GLY A 94 -14.69 4.31 -18.72
C GLY A 94 -13.44 3.51 -19.06
N VAL A 95 -13.53 2.21 -19.33
CA VAL A 95 -12.37 1.35 -19.64
C VAL A 95 -12.23 1.12 -21.15
N GLU A 96 -10.98 1.07 -21.65
CA GLU A 96 -10.68 0.81 -23.05
C GLU A 96 -11.35 -0.50 -23.54
N PRO A 97 -12.00 -0.51 -24.72
CA PRO A 97 -12.71 -1.69 -25.24
C PRO A 97 -11.88 -2.98 -25.34
N ARG A 98 -10.54 -2.87 -25.38
CA ARG A 98 -9.59 -4.00 -25.42
C ARG A 98 -9.47 -4.77 -24.11
N THR A 99 -9.92 -4.19 -23.01
CA THR A 99 -9.86 -4.79 -21.66
C THR A 99 -11.15 -5.55 -21.32
N ARG A 100 -12.15 -5.56 -22.20
CA ARG A 100 -13.42 -6.24 -21.93
C ARG A 100 -13.29 -7.74 -22.13
N ILE A 101 -13.92 -8.51 -21.26
CA ILE A 101 -14.03 -9.96 -21.39
C ILE A 101 -15.34 -10.27 -22.13
N TYR A 102 -15.23 -11.01 -23.23
CA TYR A 102 -16.37 -11.45 -24.02
C TYR A 102 -16.57 -12.96 -23.86
N VAL A 103 -17.83 -13.37 -23.76
CA VAL A 103 -18.25 -14.77 -23.64
C VAL A 103 -19.31 -15.08 -24.68
N GLU A 104 -19.42 -16.35 -25.06
CA GLU A 104 -20.50 -16.84 -25.90
C GLU A 104 -21.71 -17.17 -25.01
N ASP A 105 -22.85 -16.53 -25.28
CA ASP A 105 -24.11 -16.68 -24.56
C ASP A 105 -25.19 -17.28 -25.47
N GLY A 106 -26.02 -18.17 -24.92
CA GLY A 106 -27.10 -18.84 -25.62
C GLY A 106 -26.71 -20.16 -26.31
N TYR A 107 -27.52 -21.21 -26.11
CA TYR A 107 -27.26 -22.55 -26.67
C TYR A 107 -27.83 -22.75 -28.08
N ALA A 108 -29.00 -22.18 -28.38
CA ALA A 108 -29.68 -22.35 -29.67
C ALA A 108 -29.17 -21.38 -30.74
N HIS A 109 -28.77 -20.18 -30.34
CA HIS A 109 -28.25 -19.12 -31.20
C HIS A 109 -27.12 -18.41 -30.47
N PRO A 110 -25.90 -18.96 -30.52
CA PRO A 110 -24.79 -18.41 -29.75
C PRO A 110 -24.45 -16.98 -30.20
N GLN A 111 -24.26 -16.09 -29.24
CA GLN A 111 -23.86 -14.70 -29.48
C GLN A 111 -22.71 -14.29 -28.56
N VAL A 112 -21.75 -13.53 -29.08
CA VAL A 112 -20.66 -12.97 -28.29
C VAL A 112 -21.17 -11.73 -27.55
N ARG A 113 -21.12 -11.76 -26.22
CA ARG A 113 -21.58 -10.68 -25.33
C ARG A 113 -20.53 -10.38 -24.27
N GLU A 114 -20.54 -9.17 -23.73
CA GLU A 114 -19.65 -8.80 -22.64
C GLU A 114 -20.11 -9.48 -21.34
N ILE A 115 -19.16 -9.96 -20.53
CA ILE A 115 -19.44 -10.85 -19.40
C ILE A 115 -20.26 -10.19 -18.27
N SER A 116 -20.11 -8.88 -18.03
CA SER A 116 -20.90 -8.14 -17.03
C SER A 116 -22.37 -7.94 -17.45
N GLU A 117 -22.68 -8.04 -18.75
CA GLU A 117 -24.05 -8.02 -19.26
C GLU A 117 -24.81 -9.33 -18.95
N VAL A 118 -24.10 -10.46 -18.85
CA VAL A 118 -24.70 -11.80 -18.69
C VAL A 118 -24.56 -12.37 -17.28
N SER A 119 -23.57 -11.92 -16.51
CA SER A 119 -23.29 -12.43 -15.16
C SER A 119 -23.54 -11.36 -14.10
N GLU A 120 -24.53 -11.58 -13.24
CA GLU A 120 -24.79 -10.70 -12.09
C GLU A 120 -23.63 -10.70 -11.08
N ALA A 121 -22.97 -11.85 -10.89
CA ALA A 121 -21.80 -11.95 -10.02
C ALA A 121 -20.67 -11.04 -10.50
N VAL A 122 -20.43 -11.00 -11.82
CA VAL A 122 -19.42 -10.13 -12.42
C VAL A 122 -19.83 -8.67 -12.35
N ARG A 123 -21.11 -8.36 -12.58
CA ARG A 123 -21.64 -7.00 -12.42
C ARG A 123 -21.43 -6.47 -10.99
N GLY A 124 -21.55 -7.33 -9.98
CA GLY A 124 -21.28 -7.00 -8.58
C GLY A 124 -19.81 -6.61 -8.30
N LEU A 125 -18.88 -7.04 -9.16
CA LEU A 125 -17.45 -6.70 -9.07
C LEU A 125 -17.11 -5.34 -9.71
N GLY A 126 -18.03 -4.73 -10.47
CA GLY A 126 -17.79 -3.46 -11.17
C GLY A 126 -17.69 -2.22 -10.28
N ARG A 127 -17.77 -2.35 -8.95
CA ARG A 127 -17.49 -1.22 -8.05
C ARG A 127 -15.98 -1.04 -7.96
N GLY A 128 -15.50 0.07 -8.52
CA GLY A 128 -14.13 0.53 -8.30
C GLY A 128 -13.87 0.63 -6.81
N TYR A 129 -12.80 -0.02 -6.36
CA TYR A 129 -12.34 0.05 -4.98
C TYR A 129 -11.00 0.78 -4.98
N GLU A 130 -10.98 1.98 -4.41
CA GLU A 130 -9.76 2.72 -4.16
C GLU A 130 -9.30 2.40 -2.75
N LEU A 131 -8.15 1.75 -2.63
CA LEU A 131 -7.56 1.43 -1.33
C LEU A 131 -6.49 2.48 -1.03
N HIS A 132 -6.76 3.31 -0.02
CA HIS A 132 -5.77 4.23 0.51
C HIS A 132 -5.16 3.61 1.76
N ARG A 133 -3.84 3.38 1.75
CA ARG A 133 -3.13 2.63 2.77
C ARG A 133 -1.92 3.41 3.23
N ILE A 134 -1.64 3.35 4.53
CA ILE A 134 -0.33 3.76 5.05
C ILE A 134 0.45 2.57 5.54
N CYS A 135 1.77 2.62 5.40
CA CYS A 135 2.72 1.66 5.90
C CYS A 135 3.72 2.35 6.84
N PHE A 136 3.97 1.74 8.01
CA PHE A 136 4.84 2.31 9.05
C PHE A 136 5.55 1.20 9.86
N PRO A 137 6.61 1.51 10.63
CA PRO A 137 7.36 0.51 11.40
C PRO A 137 6.47 -0.18 12.44
N ALA A 138 6.63 -1.48 12.66
CA ALA A 138 5.85 -2.19 13.67
C ALA A 138 6.06 -1.65 15.09
N GLU A 139 7.19 -0.98 15.31
CA GLU A 139 7.58 -0.34 16.57
C GLU A 139 6.72 0.87 16.95
N VAL A 140 5.98 1.47 16.01
CA VAL A 140 5.09 2.61 16.26
C VAL A 140 3.61 2.24 16.22
N LYS A 141 3.31 0.94 16.14
CA LYS A 141 1.97 0.42 15.90
C LYS A 141 0.96 0.84 16.97
N GLU A 142 1.30 0.74 18.24
CA GLU A 142 0.40 1.06 19.33
C GLU A 142 -0.04 2.54 19.27
N GLU A 143 0.90 3.46 19.07
CA GLU A 143 0.62 4.90 18.96
C GLU A 143 -0.23 5.22 17.72
N VAL A 144 0.13 4.67 16.56
CA VAL A 144 -0.64 4.89 15.33
C VAL A 144 -2.06 4.33 15.46
N TYR A 145 -2.23 3.18 16.12
CA TYR A 145 -3.56 2.61 16.35
C TYR A 145 -4.37 3.42 17.36
N GLU A 146 -3.76 3.97 18.39
CA GLU A 146 -4.44 4.86 19.33
C GLU A 146 -4.95 6.13 18.63
N LEU A 147 -4.10 6.74 17.79
CA LEU A 147 -4.48 7.86 16.93
C LEU A 147 -5.63 7.49 15.99
N TYR A 148 -5.54 6.32 15.34
CA TYR A 148 -6.56 5.85 14.38
C TYR A 148 -7.94 5.64 15.03
N HIS A 149 -7.99 5.11 16.25
CA HIS A 149 -9.24 4.85 16.96
C HIS A 149 -9.75 6.07 17.75
N GLY A 150 -9.19 7.26 17.54
CA GLY A 150 -9.60 8.49 18.24
C GLY A 150 -9.23 8.52 19.72
N LYS A 151 -8.34 7.63 20.18
CA LYS A 151 -7.77 7.68 21.53
C LYS A 151 -6.53 8.56 21.46
N LEU A 152 -6.69 9.88 21.41
CA LEU A 152 -5.55 10.77 21.60
C LEU A 152 -4.86 10.42 22.93
N PRO A 153 -3.55 10.14 22.93
CA PRO A 153 -2.84 9.96 24.17
C PRO A 153 -2.90 11.28 24.95
N ILE A 154 -3.41 11.20 26.17
CA ILE A 154 -3.41 12.31 27.13
C ILE A 154 -1.98 12.84 27.19
N ARG A 155 -1.74 14.07 26.70
CA ARG A 155 -0.49 14.77 26.93
C ARG A 155 -0.29 14.85 28.44
N SER A 156 0.63 14.05 28.97
CA SER A 156 1.17 14.25 30.31
C SER A 156 1.86 15.61 30.31
N THR A 157 1.18 16.60 30.87
CA THR A 157 1.72 17.92 31.12
C THR A 157 2.92 17.81 32.06
N ALA A 158 4.08 18.14 31.49
CA ALA A 158 5.24 18.76 32.11
C ALA A 158 5.39 18.61 33.64
N VAL A 159 6.44 17.89 34.02
CA VAL A 159 7.27 18.26 35.16
C VAL A 159 7.84 19.67 34.89
N SER A 160 7.51 20.64 35.73
CA SER A 160 8.46 21.62 36.32
C SER A 160 7.72 22.70 37.11
N SER A 161 7.84 22.64 38.44
CA SER A 161 7.93 23.84 39.29
C SER A 161 8.48 23.45 40.66
N GLU A 162 9.73 23.90 40.88
CA GLU A 162 10.50 24.11 42.12
C GLU A 162 11.06 22.91 42.91
#